data_AF-A0A957YTB5-F1
#
_entry.id   AF-A0A957YTB5-F1
#
_cell.length_a   1.000
_cell.length_b   1.000
_cell.length_c   1.000
_cell.angle_alpha   90.00
_cell.angle_beta   90.00
_cell.angle_gamma   90.00
#
_symmetry.space_group_name_H-M   'P 1'
#
loop_
_entity.id
_entity.type
_entity.pdbx_description
1 polymer ?
#
loop_
_entity_poly.entity_id
_entity_poly.type
_entity_poly.pdbx_seq_one_letter_code
_entity_poly.pdbx_strand_id
1 'polypeptide(L)'
;NRSVADLRRALTPQGICAVAGFTSLTGLLQIALWGSWGGQPVSSFLAHPNQADLEMIAELLASGKVRSVIDRRYPLAETADAIRYLETGRARGKVIIAVAQDDHSRDD
;
A
#
# COMPACT_ATOMS: atom_id res chain seq x y z
N ASN A 1 12.97 -7.35 3.81
CA ASN A 1 11.89 -8.34 3.66
C ASN A 1 12.09 -9.42 4.73
N ARG A 2 11.05 -9.81 5.49
CA ARG A 2 11.14 -10.82 6.57
C ARG A 2 10.76 -12.21 6.03
N SER A 3 11.24 -13.30 6.66
CA SER A 3 10.87 -14.67 6.26
C SER A 3 9.48 -15.04 6.76
N VAL A 4 8.84 -16.05 6.15
CA VAL A 4 7.52 -16.56 6.60
C VAL A 4 7.57 -17.09 8.05
N ALA A 5 8.71 -17.66 8.46
CA ALA A 5 8.90 -18.12 9.84
C ALA A 5 8.94 -16.94 10.83
N ASP A 6 9.57 -15.82 10.47
CA ASP A 6 9.58 -14.60 11.29
C ASP A 6 8.17 -14.02 11.41
N LEU A 7 7.40 -14.01 10.32
CA LEU A 7 6.00 -13.58 10.32
C LEU A 7 5.17 -14.45 11.28
N ARG A 8 5.31 -15.79 11.20
CA ARG A 8 4.58 -16.73 12.06
C ARG A 8 4.91 -16.57 13.54
N ARG A 9 6.18 -16.37 13.87
CA ARG A 9 6.62 -16.21 15.27
C ARG A 9 6.04 -14.96 15.94
N ALA A 10 5.73 -13.93 15.16
CA ALA A 10 5.15 -12.68 15.66
C ALA A 10 3.64 -12.76 15.93
N LEU A 11 2.96 -13.82 15.51
CA LEU A 11 1.51 -13.93 15.65
C LEU A 11 1.11 -14.66 16.95
N THR A 12 -0.06 -14.32 17.47
CA THR A 12 -0.71 -15.04 18.59
C THR A 12 -1.23 -16.40 18.11
N PRO A 13 -1.50 -17.40 18.96
CA PRO A 13 -1.95 -18.74 18.55
C PRO A 13 -3.19 -18.83 17.63
N GLN A 14 -3.95 -17.75 17.46
CA GLN A 14 -5.09 -17.64 16.51
C GLN A 14 -4.94 -16.49 15.48
N GLY A 15 -3.81 -15.80 15.45
CA GLY A 15 -3.53 -14.73 14.49
C GLY A 15 -3.53 -15.17 13.02
N ILE A 16 -3.84 -14.21 12.15
CA ILE A 16 -3.81 -14.36 10.69
C ILE A 16 -2.81 -13.35 10.15
N CYS A 17 -1.89 -13.79 9.30
CA CYS A 17 -1.00 -12.88 8.59
C CYS A 17 -1.54 -12.64 7.17
N ALA A 18 -2.08 -11.45 6.95
CA ALA A 18 -2.46 -10.97 5.62
C ALA A 18 -1.28 -10.23 4.99
N VAL A 19 -0.72 -10.77 3.91
CA VAL A 19 0.40 -10.15 3.19
C VAL A 19 -0.15 -9.40 1.97
N ALA A 20 -0.02 -8.07 1.99
CA ALA A 20 -0.41 -7.19 0.89
C ALA A 20 0.83 -6.62 0.19
N GLY A 21 0.85 -6.69 -1.15
CA GLY A 21 1.97 -6.24 -1.98
C GLY A 21 3.03 -7.33 -2.18
N PHE A 22 3.39 -7.58 -3.43
CA PHE A 22 4.44 -8.53 -3.80
C PHE A 22 5.57 -7.78 -4.50
N THR A 23 6.79 -7.92 -3.98
CA THR A 23 7.98 -7.39 -4.66
C THR A 23 8.81 -8.49 -5.33
N SER A 24 8.54 -9.78 -5.05
CA SER A 24 9.26 -10.88 -5.70
C SER A 24 8.43 -12.15 -5.79
N LEU A 25 8.58 -12.87 -6.91
CA LEU A 25 7.98 -14.18 -7.17
C LEU A 25 8.36 -15.20 -6.07
N THR A 26 9.54 -15.06 -5.50
CA THR A 26 10.04 -15.90 -4.39
C THR A 26 9.19 -15.73 -3.13
N GLY A 27 8.76 -14.50 -2.82
CA GLY A 27 7.89 -14.24 -1.66
C GLY A 27 6.50 -14.86 -1.82
N LEU A 28 5.93 -14.79 -3.02
CA LEU A 28 4.68 -15.48 -3.39
C LEU A 28 4.81 -16.99 -3.24
N LEU A 29 5.88 -17.59 -3.78
CA LEU A 29 6.10 -19.03 -3.73
C LEU A 29 6.22 -19.54 -2.30
N GLN A 30 6.91 -18.81 -1.42
CA GLN A 30 7.02 -19.20 -0.01
C GLN A 30 5.67 -19.15 0.74
N ILE A 31 4.82 -18.16 0.46
CA ILE A 31 3.47 -18.10 1.04
C ILE A 31 2.62 -19.26 0.52
N ALA A 32 2.70 -19.59 -0.76
CA ALA A 32 1.95 -20.71 -1.35
C ALA A 32 2.38 -22.07 -0.79
N LEU A 33 3.69 -22.31 -0.66
CA LEU A 33 4.23 -23.58 -0.18
C LEU A 33 4.05 -23.79 1.32
N TRP A 34 4.07 -22.72 2.11
CA TRP A 34 4.07 -22.85 3.57
C TRP A 34 2.83 -22.29 4.25
N GLY A 35 1.97 -21.50 3.60
CA GLY A 35 0.89 -20.73 4.23
C GLY A 35 -0.10 -21.52 5.10
N SER A 36 -0.28 -22.81 4.79
CA SER A 36 -1.22 -23.71 5.47
C SER A 36 -0.58 -24.93 6.15
N TRP A 37 0.73 -25.16 5.99
CA TRP A 37 1.40 -26.29 6.64
C TRP A 37 1.83 -25.95 8.07
N GLY A 38 1.11 -26.53 9.04
CA GLY A 38 1.58 -26.70 10.42
C GLY A 38 1.36 -25.54 11.39
N GLY A 39 0.49 -24.58 11.09
CA GLY A 39 0.22 -23.47 12.01
C GLY A 39 -0.68 -22.37 11.46
N GLN A 40 -0.42 -21.15 11.92
CA GLN A 40 -1.18 -19.94 11.62
C GLN A 40 -1.31 -19.66 10.11
N PRO A 41 -2.51 -19.30 9.62
CA PRO A 41 -2.71 -19.01 8.21
C PRO A 41 -1.96 -17.73 7.81
N VAL A 42 -1.07 -17.89 6.84
CA VAL A 42 -0.43 -16.78 6.13
C VAL A 42 -1.01 -16.75 4.73
N SER A 43 -1.80 -15.72 4.40
CA SER A 43 -2.52 -15.63 3.13
C SER A 43 -2.18 -14.34 2.38
N SER A 44 -2.14 -14.43 1.05
CA SER A 44 -2.10 -13.25 0.19
C SER A 44 -3.40 -12.46 0.34
N PHE A 45 -3.27 -11.16 0.57
CA PHE A 45 -4.39 -10.24 0.54
C PHE A 45 -4.29 -9.36 -0.71
N LEU A 46 -5.29 -9.48 -1.57
CA LEU A 46 -5.51 -8.56 -2.67
C LEU A 46 -6.72 -7.70 -2.32
N ALA A 47 -6.54 -6.38 -2.27
CA ALA A 47 -7.63 -5.48 -2.00
C ALA A 47 -8.62 -5.49 -3.19
N HIS A 48 -9.89 -5.74 -2.90
CA HIS A 48 -10.99 -5.58 -3.85
C HIS A 48 -11.68 -4.24 -3.56
N PRO A 49 -11.35 -3.16 -4.28
CA PRO A 49 -11.93 -1.87 -4.01
C PRO A 49 -13.44 -1.91 -4.29
N ASN A 50 -14.21 -1.45 -3.31
CA ASN A 50 -15.64 -1.23 -3.43
C ASN A 50 -16.00 0.13 -2.82
N GLN A 51 -17.18 0.65 -3.16
CA GLN A 51 -17.60 1.99 -2.77
C GLN A 51 -17.70 2.15 -1.25
N ALA A 52 -18.34 1.20 -0.56
CA ALA A 52 -18.56 1.29 0.89
C ALA A 52 -17.24 1.36 1.67
N ASP A 53 -16.26 0.53 1.30
CA ASP A 53 -14.94 0.56 1.93
C ASP A 53 -14.18 1.87 1.65
N LEU A 54 -14.31 2.41 0.43
CA LEU A 54 -13.67 3.68 0.06
C LEU A 54 -14.31 4.87 0.78
N GLU A 55 -15.63 4.86 0.97
CA GLU A 55 -16.36 5.87 1.76
C GLU A 55 -15.90 5.84 3.22
N MET A 56 -15.82 4.65 3.82
CA MET A 56 -15.28 4.49 5.17
C MET A 56 -13.85 5.04 5.29
N ILE A 57 -12.97 4.73 4.32
CA ILE A 57 -11.59 5.24 4.32
C ILE A 57 -11.58 6.78 4.17
N ALA A 58 -12.45 7.34 3.32
CA ALA A 58 -12.56 8.78 3.12
C ALA A 58 -12.99 9.50 4.41
N GLU A 59 -13.95 8.95 5.15
CA GLU A 59 -14.36 9.49 6.46
C GLU A 59 -13.21 9.48 7.47
N LEU A 60 -12.43 8.39 7.53
CA LEU A 60 -11.27 8.30 8.42
C LEU A 60 -10.18 9.33 8.07
N LEU A 61 -10.00 9.61 6.78
CA LEU A 61 -9.09 10.67 6.31
C LEU A 61 -9.64 12.06 6.67
N ALA A 62 -10.93 12.32 6.41
CA ALA A 62 -11.59 13.60 6.67
C ALA A 62 -11.62 13.93 8.17
N SER A 63 -11.85 12.93 9.02
CA SER A 63 -11.84 13.10 10.48
C SER A 63 -10.41 13.17 11.07
N GLY A 64 -9.38 13.02 10.24
CA GLY A 64 -7.97 13.03 10.67
C GLY A 64 -7.53 11.82 11.51
N LYS A 65 -8.37 10.78 11.64
CA LYS A 65 -8.03 9.53 12.36
C LYS A 65 -6.98 8.72 11.60
N VAL A 66 -6.99 8.83 10.26
CA VAL A 66 -5.95 8.32 9.38
C VAL A 66 -5.33 9.50 8.65
N ARG A 67 -4.00 9.54 8.57
CA ARG A 67 -3.26 10.57 7.82
C ARG A 67 -2.29 9.90 6.85
N SER A 68 -2.35 10.29 5.58
CA SER A 68 -1.35 9.87 4.60
C SER A 68 -0.01 10.52 4.91
N VAL A 69 1.05 9.71 4.99
CA VAL A 69 2.43 10.21 5.06
C VAL A 69 2.89 10.50 3.65
N ILE A 70 3.05 11.78 3.34
CA ILE A 70 3.51 12.27 2.04
C ILE A 70 5.00 12.57 2.16
N ASP A 71 5.78 11.91 1.31
CA ASP A 71 7.23 12.08 1.28
C ASP A 71 7.61 13.28 0.41
N ARG A 72 7.17 13.26 -0.86
CA ARG A 72 7.48 14.30 -1.84
C ARG A 72 6.30 14.62 -2.74
N ARG A 73 6.28 15.85 -3.25
CA ARG A 73 5.36 16.31 -4.28
C ARG A 73 6.17 16.80 -5.48
N TYR A 74 5.72 16.43 -6.67
CA TYR A 74 6.29 16.86 -7.95
C TYR A 74 5.18 17.47 -8.81
N PRO A 75 5.43 18.55 -9.57
CA PRO A 75 4.48 18.98 -10.59
C PRO A 75 4.34 17.90 -11.68
N LEU A 76 3.24 17.92 -12.43
CA LEU A 76 2.98 16.97 -13.52
C LEU A 76 4.15 16.85 -14.52
N ALA A 77 4.80 17.99 -14.85
CA ALA A 77 5.95 18.04 -15.75
C ALA A 77 7.17 17.22 -15.24
N GLU A 78 7.27 16.98 -13.94
CA GLU A 78 8.39 16.26 -13.30
C GLU A 78 8.05 14.80 -12.97
N THR A 79 7.03 14.22 -13.62
CA THR A 79 6.63 12.82 -13.38
C THR A 79 7.79 11.83 -13.60
N ALA A 80 8.64 12.07 -14.60
CA ALA A 80 9.82 11.23 -14.83
C ALA A 80 10.78 11.25 -13.62
N ASP A 81 10.96 12.40 -12.98
CA ASP A 81 11.85 12.58 -11.83
C ASP A 81 11.26 11.92 -10.58
N ALA A 82 9.94 12.02 -10.42
CA ALA A 82 9.20 11.31 -9.37
C ALA A 82 9.37 9.79 -9.48
N ILE A 83 9.29 9.23 -10.69
CA ILE A 83 9.50 7.79 -10.94
C ILE A 83 10.95 7.41 -10.65
N ARG A 84 11.93 8.17 -11.17
CA ARG A 84 13.36 7.92 -10.88
C ARG A 84 13.65 7.92 -9.39
N TYR A 85 13.02 8.84 -8.62
CA TYR A 85 13.13 8.85 -7.17
C TYR A 85 12.53 7.59 -6.53
N LEU A 86 11.33 7.19 -6.94
CA LEU A 86 10.65 5.99 -6.44
C LEU A 86 11.48 4.72 -6.66
N GLU A 87 12.08 4.59 -7.85
CA GLU A 87 12.92 3.44 -8.23
C GLU A 87 14.18 3.30 -7.36
N THR A 88 14.65 4.38 -6.72
CA THR A 88 15.77 4.29 -5.77
C THR A 88 15.43 3.49 -4.50
N GLY A 89 14.14 3.22 -4.25
CA GLY A 89 13.66 2.58 -3.02
C GLY A 89 13.79 3.46 -1.77
N ARG A 90 14.16 4.74 -1.91
CA ARG A 90 14.35 5.68 -0.79
C ARG A 90 13.07 6.38 -0.35
N ALA A 91 11.96 6.17 -1.07
CA ALA A 91 10.69 6.78 -0.74
C ALA A 91 10.16 6.27 0.61
N ARG A 92 9.82 7.19 1.52
CA ARG A 92 9.27 6.93 2.85
C ARG A 92 7.85 7.49 2.96
N GLY A 93 6.93 6.91 2.20
CA GLY A 93 5.53 7.32 2.15
C GLY A 93 5.01 7.37 0.72
N LYS A 94 4.02 8.23 0.46
CA LYS A 94 3.48 8.46 -0.87
C LYS A 94 4.23 9.59 -1.58
N VAL A 95 4.58 9.36 -2.84
CA VAL A 95 5.02 10.39 -3.78
C VAL A 95 3.79 10.86 -4.54
N ILE A 96 3.57 12.18 -4.61
CA ILE A 96 2.38 12.77 -5.22
C ILE A 96 2.79 13.55 -6.47
N ILE A 97 2.04 13.37 -7.56
CA ILE A 97 2.08 14.27 -8.71
C ILE A 97 0.97 15.30 -8.56
N ALA A 98 1.35 16.57 -8.48
CA ALA A 98 0.43 17.69 -8.46
C ALA A 98 0.06 18.07 -9.90
N VAL A 99 -1.22 17.89 -10.21
CA VAL A 99 -1.83 18.37 -11.45
C VAL A 99 -2.46 19.72 -11.11
N ALA A 100 -2.02 20.79 -11.76
CA ALA A 100 -2.74 22.05 -11.66
C ALA A 100 -4.13 21.85 -12.28
N GLN A 101 -5.18 22.23 -11.57
CA GLN A 101 -6.48 22.41 -12.22
C GLN A 101 -6.38 23.74 -12.95
N ASP A 102 -6.52 23.74 -14.27
CA ASP A 102 -6.95 24.94 -14.95
C ASP A 102 -8.32 25.30 -14.34
N ASP A 103 -8.38 26.50 -13.76
CA ASP A 103 -9.62 27.10 -13.30
C ASP A 103 -10.47 27.29 -14.55
N HIS A 104 -11.29 26.29 -14.90
CA HIS A 104 -12.42 26.52 -15.78
C HIS A 104 -13.37 27.42 -14.99
N SER A 105 -13.10 28.71 -15.13
CA SER A 105 -14.04 29.79 -14.97
C SER A 105 -15.41 29.29 -15.43
N ARG A 106 -16.28 29.02 -14.45
CA ARG A 106 -17.72 29.06 -14.66
C ARG A 106 -18.07 30.51 -14.95
N ASP A 107 -17.81 30.92 -16.19
CA ASP A 107 -18.62 31.93 -16.86
C ASP A 107 -19.82 31.17 -17.42
N ASP A 108 -20.85 31.04 -16.59
CA ASP A 108 -22.25 30.78 -16.99
C ASP A 108 -23.15 31.61 -16.05
#